data_AF-A0A1I7C6J1-F1
#
_entry.id   AF-A0A1I7C6J1-F1
#
_cell.length_a   1.000
_cell.length_b   1.000
_cell.length_c   1.000
_cell.angle_alpha   90.00
_cell.angle_beta   90.00
_cell.angle_gamma   90.00
#
_symmetry.space_group_name_H-M   'P 1'
#
loop_
_entity.id
_entity.type
_entity.pdbx_description
1 polymer ?
#
loop_
_entity_poly.entity_id
_entity_poly.type
_entity_poly.pdbx_seq_one_letter_code
_entity_poly.pdbx_strand_id
1 'polypeptide(L)' 'MLWHGCPECGHLPKTNGAWWAAKLAANAARDRRADAVLTGLGWRVLRFWEHEDPDGVADAVCAALDR' A
#
# COMPACT_ATOMS: atom_id res chain seq x y z
N MET A 1 4.88 -6.56 -2.98
CA MET A 1 5.91 -5.60 -3.41
C MET A 1 6.63 -4.90 -2.24
N LEU A 2 7.96 -4.97 -2.24
CA LEU A 2 8.85 -4.34 -1.27
C LEU A 2 8.79 -2.79 -1.28
N TRP A 3 8.40 -2.18 -2.41
CA TRP A 3 8.50 -0.73 -2.67
C TRP A 3 7.73 0.16 -1.70
N HIS A 4 6.69 -0.35 -1.06
CA HIS A 4 5.87 0.38 -0.09
C HIS A 4 6.02 -0.18 1.34
N GLY A 5 7.01 -1.05 1.58
CA GLY A 5 7.30 -1.57 2.92
C GLY A 5 6.30 -2.60 3.41
N CYS A 6 5.80 -3.46 2.51
CA CYS A 6 4.94 -4.58 2.89
C CYS A 6 5.53 -5.36 4.08
N PRO A 7 4.78 -5.52 5.19
CA PRO A 7 5.30 -6.16 6.41
C PRO A 7 5.61 -7.65 6.22
N GLU A 8 4.96 -8.31 5.26
CA GLU A 8 5.10 -9.75 4.99
C GLU A 8 6.17 -10.06 3.92
N CYS A 9 6.28 -9.22 2.87
CA CYS A 9 7.27 -9.42 1.80
C CYS A 9 8.66 -8.84 2.13
N GLY A 10 9.06 -8.85 3.41
CA GLY A 10 10.17 -8.10 4.02
C GLY A 10 11.60 -8.45 3.58
N HIS A 11 11.88 -8.57 2.28
CA HIS A 11 13.24 -8.70 1.76
C HIS A 11 13.87 -7.32 1.49
N LEU A 12 14.30 -6.63 2.56
CA LEU A 12 15.16 -5.46 2.41
C LEU A 12 16.50 -5.84 1.76
N PRO A 13 17.00 -5.09 0.77
CA PRO A 13 18.28 -5.40 0.14
C PRO A 13 19.41 -5.19 1.16
N LYS A 14 20.37 -6.13 1.19
CA LYS A 14 21.50 -6.09 2.14
C LYS A 14 22.43 -4.89 1.92
N THR A 15 22.46 -4.34 0.70
CA THR A 15 23.27 -3.18 0.34
C THR A 15 22.43 -1.91 0.40
N ASN A 16 23.01 -0.80 0.92
CA ASN A 16 22.35 0.49 1.07
C ASN A 16 21.09 0.48 1.98
N GLY A 17 21.11 -0.32 3.04
CA GLY A 17 19.96 -0.50 3.94
C GLY A 17 19.39 0.81 4.51
N ALA A 18 20.24 1.77 4.90
CA ALA A 18 19.79 3.08 5.40
C ALA A 18 19.05 3.89 4.31
N TRP A 19 19.53 3.85 3.07
CA TRP A 19 18.87 4.49 1.93
C TRP A 19 17.53 3.83 1.62
N TRP A 20 17.48 2.49 1.64
CA TRP A 20 16.23 1.75 1.44
C TRP A 20 15.21 2.04 2.54
N ALA A 21 15.62 2.05 3.80
CA ALA A 21 14.74 2.42 4.92
C ALA A 21 14.16 3.83 4.75
N ALA A 22 15.00 4.82 4.41
CA ALA A 22 14.57 6.19 4.16
C ALA A 22 13.60 6.27 2.96
N LYS A 23 13.89 5.55 1.87
CA LYS A 23 13.04 5.49 0.68
C LYS A 23 11.67 4.87 0.97
N LEU A 24 11.64 3.75 1.69
CA LEU A 24 10.38 3.10 2.06
C LEU A 24 9.54 3.97 2.99
N ALA A 25 10.18 4.63 3.97
CA ALA A 25 9.50 5.59 4.84
C ALA A 25 8.90 6.77 4.07
N ALA A 26 9.64 7.30 3.08
CA ALA A 26 9.16 8.37 2.21
C ALA A 26 7.97 7.92 1.34
N ASN A 27 8.02 6.71 0.78
CA ASN A 27 6.91 6.12 0.02
C ASN A 27 5.67 5.96 0.89
N ALA A 28 5.79 5.35 2.06
CA ALA A 28 4.66 5.21 2.99
C ALA A 28 4.08 6.56 3.44
N ALA A 29 4.92 7.58 3.64
CA ALA A 29 4.46 8.93 3.96
C ALA A 29 3.78 9.63 2.78
N ARG A 30 4.16 9.32 1.54
CA ARG A 30 3.48 9.79 0.33
C ARG A 30 2.11 9.12 0.19
N ASP A 31 2.04 7.81 0.42
CA ASP A 31 0.80 7.04 0.34
C ASP A 31 -0.23 7.55 1.34
N ARG A 32 0.15 7.75 2.61
CA ARG A 32 -0.73 8.34 3.64
C ARG A 32 -1.23 9.73 3.27
N ARG A 33 -0.41 10.54 2.59
CA ARG A 33 -0.82 11.86 2.12
C ARG A 33 -1.85 11.77 1.00
N ALA A 34 -1.65 10.85 0.06
CA ALA A 34 -2.63 10.60 -1.00
C ALA A 34 -3.97 10.11 -0.43
N ASP A 35 -3.93 9.19 0.55
CA ASP A 35 -5.13 8.69 1.22
C ASP A 35 -5.89 9.83 1.88
N ALA A 36 -5.22 10.65 2.68
CA ALA A 36 -5.83 11.77 3.37
C ALA A 36 -6.50 12.77 2.41
N VAL A 37 -5.87 13.06 1.28
CA VAL A 37 -6.44 13.94 0.25
C VAL A 37 -7.68 13.30 -0.38
N LEU A 38 -7.61 12.04 -0.79
CA LEU A 38 -8.73 11.33 -1.41
C LEU A 38 -9.91 11.19 -0.46
N THR A 39 -9.66 10.78 0.79
CA THR A 39 -10.72 10.68 1.81
C THR A 39 -11.31 12.05 2.15
N GLY A 40 -10.49 13.11 2.20
CA GLY A 40 -10.96 14.48 2.42
C GLY A 40 -11.86 14.99 1.29
N LEU A 41 -11.71 14.45 0.10
CA LEU A 41 -12.56 14.71 -1.08
C LEU A 41 -13.78 13.78 -1.17
N GLY A 42 -14.01 12.93 -0.15
CA GLY A 42 -15.15 12.01 -0.11
C GLY A 42 -14.94 10.69 -0.84
N TRP A 43 -13.71 10.39 -1.30
CA TRP A 43 -13.42 9.11 -1.93
C TRP A 43 -13.23 8.00 -0.88
N ARG A 44 -13.77 6.82 -1.18
CA ARG A 44 -13.45 5.58 -0.46
C ARG A 44 -12.15 5.01 -1.03
N VAL A 45 -11.09 4.97 -0.23
CA VAL A 45 -9.79 4.45 -0.65
C VAL A 45 -9.64 3.00 -0.19
N LEU A 46 -9.39 2.10 -1.14
CA LEU A 46 -9.04 0.71 -0.89
C LEU A 46 -7.58 0.51 -1.32
N ARG A 47 -6.78 -0.17 -0.49
CA ARG A 47 -5.39 -0.49 -0.80
C ARG A 47 -5.17 -1.98 -0.57
N PHE A 48 -4.59 -2.60 -1.59
CA PHE A 48 -4.21 -4.00 -1.56
C PHE A 48 -2.74 -4.13 -1.92
N TRP A 49 -2.06 -5.08 -1.29
CA TRP A 49 -0.72 -5.49 -1.61
C TRP A 49 -0.73 -6.46 -2.77
N GLU A 50 0.32 -6.42 -3.58
CA GLU A 50 0.50 -7.32 -4.73
C GLU A 50 0.46 -8.82 -4.38
N HIS A 51 0.81 -9.19 -3.14
CA HIS A 51 0.78 -10.60 -2.71
C HIS A 51 -0.59 -11.04 -2.21
N GLU A 52 -1.56 -10.13 -2.09
CA GLU A 52 -2.92 -10.50 -1.74
C GLU A 52 -3.55 -11.31 -2.87
N ASP A 53 -4.39 -12.27 -2.48
CA ASP A 53 -5.11 -13.11 -3.42
C ASP A 53 -6.02 -12.25 -4.32
N PRO A 54 -5.85 -12.28 -5.66
CA PRO A 54 -6.64 -11.46 -6.57
C PRO A 54 -8.15 -11.66 -6.43
N ASP A 55 -8.61 -12.88 -6.14
CA ASP A 55 -10.03 -13.18 -5.97
C ASP A 55 -10.57 -12.52 -4.68
N GLY A 56 -9.86 -12.66 -3.56
CA GLY A 56 -10.20 -11.95 -2.32
C GLY A 56 -10.17 -10.42 -2.45
N VAL A 57 -9.24 -9.87 -3.24
CA VAL A 57 -9.19 -8.43 -3.56
C VAL A 57 -10.42 -8.02 -4.38
N ALA A 58 -10.80 -8.81 -5.38
CA ALA A 58 -11.98 -8.54 -6.20
C ALA A 58 -13.27 -8.57 -5.35
N ASP A 59 -13.40 -9.54 -4.45
CA ASP A 59 -14.51 -9.63 -3.50
C ASP A 59 -14.60 -8.40 -2.60
N ALA A 60 -13.46 -7.95 -2.05
CA ALA A 60 -13.39 -6.75 -1.23
C ALA A 60 -13.81 -5.49 -2.01
N VAL A 61 -13.41 -5.38 -3.28
CA VAL A 61 -13.84 -4.29 -4.17
C VAL A 61 -15.34 -4.36 -4.45
N CYS A 62 -15.89 -5.52 -4.76
CA CYS A 62 -17.33 -5.71 -4.98
C CYS A 62 -18.15 -5.33 -3.74
N ALA A 63 -17.73 -5.81 -2.57
CA ALA A 63 -18.37 -5.47 -1.30
C ALA A 63 -18.32 -3.96 -1.02
N ALA A 64 -17.19 -3.31 -1.32
CA ALA A 64 -17.04 -1.87 -1.14
C ALA A 64 -17.85 -1.04 -2.15
N LEU A 65 -18.37 -1.65 -3.22
CA LEU A 65 -19.24 -1.01 -4.21
C LEU A 65 -20.73 -1.32 -3.99
N ASP A 66 -21.09 -2.03 -2.92
CA ASP A 66 -22.46 -2.46 -2.61
C ASP A 66 -23.14 -3.19 -3.79
N ARG A 67 -22.39 -4.06 -4.50
CA ARG A 67 -22.89 -4.88 -5.62
C ARG A 67 -23.14 -6.33 -5.23
#